data_AF-A0AAX0YR42-F1
#
_entry.id   AF-A0AAX0YR42-F1
#
_cell.length_a   1.000
_cell.length_b   1.000
_cell.length_c   1.000
_cell.angle_alpha   90.00
_cell.angle_beta   90.00
_cell.angle_gamma   90.00
#
_symmetry.space_group_name_H-M   'P 1'
#
loop_
_entity.id
_entity.type
_entity.pdbx_description
1 polymer ?
#
loop_
_entity_poly.entity_id
_entity_poly.type
_entity_poly.pdbx_seq_one_letter_code
_entity_poly.pdbx_strand_id
1 'polypeptide(L)' 'METFQAKRQFKIGHIQISDPAPQCDLTIIFQILCNQFPSLRHTNGIYESDGYLDVESGIVTYTIPLIPPKTNG' A
#
# COMPACT_ATOMS: atom_id res chain seq x y z
N MET A 1 27.51 -1.10 0.34
CA MET A 1 26.59 -2.14 -0.15
C MET A 1 25.30 -1.44 -0.48
N GLU A 2 24.92 -1.36 -1.75
CA GLU A 2 23.60 -0.86 -2.12
C GLU A 2 22.58 -1.93 -1.72
N THR A 3 21.74 -1.64 -0.75
CA THR A 3 20.60 -2.48 -0.40
C THR A 3 19.61 -2.45 -1.56
N PHE A 4 19.47 -3.59 -2.26
CA PHE A 4 18.47 -3.75 -3.30
C PHE A 4 17.09 -3.77 -2.64
N GLN A 5 16.39 -2.63 -2.69
CA GLN A 5 15.01 -2.53 -2.23
C GLN A 5 14.10 -2.78 -3.43
N ALA A 6 13.26 -3.81 -3.35
CA ALA A 6 12.31 -4.13 -4.41
C ALA A 6 11.37 -2.95 -4.65
N LYS A 7 11.06 -2.67 -5.92
CA LYS A 7 10.11 -1.61 -6.27
C LYS A 7 8.74 -1.98 -5.71
N ARG A 8 8.07 -1.05 -5.05
CA ARG A 8 6.75 -1.27 -4.45
C ARG A 8 5.67 -0.55 -5.26
N GLN A 9 4.47 -1.12 -5.27
CA GLN A 9 3.25 -0.45 -5.72
C GLN A 9 2.10 -0.75 -4.76
N PHE A 10 1.13 0.16 -4.71
CA PHE A 10 -0.02 0.09 -3.83
C PHE A 10 -1.32 0.07 -4.64
N LYS A 11 -2.19 -0.91 -4.35
CA LYS A 11 -3.51 -1.02 -4.96
C LYS A 11 -4.57 -0.67 -3.92
N ILE A 12 -5.31 0.41 -4.16
CA ILE A 12 -6.39 0.90 -3.30
C ILE A 12 -7.69 0.81 -4.10
N GLY A 13 -8.50 -0.21 -3.82
CA GLY A 13 -9.65 -0.55 -4.68
C GLY A 13 -9.21 -0.85 -6.13
N HIS A 14 -9.64 -0.01 -7.08
CA HIS A 14 -9.25 -0.11 -8.49
C HIS A 14 -8.08 0.80 -8.88
N ILE A 15 -7.59 1.64 -7.95
CA ILE A 15 -6.50 2.59 -8.22
C ILE A 15 -5.18 1.90 -7.93
N GLN A 16 -4.23 2.05 -8.84
CA GLN A 16 -2.83 1.68 -8.65
C GLN A 16 -2.00 2.94 -8.40
N ILE A 17 -1.12 2.88 -7.42
CA ILE A 17 -0.30 4.00 -6.96
C ILE A 17 1.14 3.53 -6.85
N SER A 18 2.04 4.23 -7.54
CA SER A 18 3.47 4.06 -7.36
C SER A 18 3.88 4.42 -5.95
N ASP A 19 4.90 3.75 -5.42
CA ASP A 19 5.39 4.03 -4.08
C ASP A 19 5.74 5.52 -3.88
N PRO A 20 5.03 6.25 -3.00
CA PRO A 20 5.23 7.68 -2.81
C PRO A 20 6.51 7.98 -2.01
N ALA A 21 7.08 7.00 -1.30
CA ALA A 21 8.30 7.15 -0.51
C ALA A 21 9.11 5.85 -0.46
N PRO A 22 9.85 5.51 -1.54
CA PRO A 22 10.59 4.25 -1.67
C PRO A 22 11.63 3.98 -0.59
N GLN A 23 12.12 5.03 0.06
CA GLN A 23 13.15 4.94 1.10
C GLN A 23 12.56 4.85 2.51
N CYS A 24 11.23 4.90 2.63
CA CYS A 24 10.55 4.85 3.91
C CYS A 24 9.90 3.49 4.15
N ASP A 25 9.65 3.19 5.42
CA ASP A 25 8.93 1.99 5.86
C ASP A 25 7.44 2.09 5.53
N LEU A 26 6.78 0.92 5.45
CA LEU A 26 5.36 0.83 5.13
C LEU A 26 4.47 1.65 6.07
N THR A 27 4.86 1.84 7.34
CA THR A 27 4.12 2.68 8.29
C THR A 27 4.05 4.14 7.84
N ILE A 28 5.17 4.72 7.39
CA ILE A 28 5.21 6.10 6.91
C ILE A 28 4.47 6.23 5.60
N ILE A 29 4.64 5.26 4.69
CA ILE A 29 3.90 5.25 3.43
C ILE A 29 2.40 5.17 3.68
N PHE A 30 1.96 4.34 4.61
CA PHE A 30 0.55 4.23 4.96
C PHE A 30 -0.01 5.55 5.48
N GLN A 31 0.76 6.33 6.25
CA GLN A 31 0.37 7.68 6.67
C GLN A 31 0.24 8.63 5.48
N ILE A 32 1.18 8.59 4.52
CA ILE A 32 1.12 9.38 3.28
C ILE A 32 -0.13 9.00 2.48
N LEU A 33 -0.39 7.70 2.32
CA LEU A 33 -1.58 7.19 1.63
C LEU A 33 -2.86 7.60 2.36
N CYS A 34 -2.90 7.60 3.70
CA CYS A 34 -4.04 8.08 4.47
C CYS A 34 -4.32 9.58 4.31
N ASN A 35 -3.31 10.39 3.94
CA ASN A 35 -3.53 11.80 3.62
C ASN A 35 -4.22 11.97 2.27
N GLN A 36 -3.97 11.07 1.31
CA GLN A 36 -4.60 11.06 -0.02
C GLN A 36 -5.95 10.32 -0.01
N PHE A 37 -6.07 9.26 0.79
CA PHE A 37 -7.22 8.38 0.91
C PHE A 37 -7.61 8.24 2.39
N PRO A 38 -8.35 9.22 2.97
CA PRO A 38 -8.68 9.22 4.39
C PRO A 38 -9.42 7.98 4.89
N SER A 39 -10.16 7.29 4.02
CA SER A 39 -10.85 6.03 4.34
C SER A 39 -9.90 4.92 4.78
N LEU A 40 -8.63 4.95 4.36
CA LEU A 40 -7.64 3.97 4.76
C LEU A 40 -7.34 4.00 6.26
N ARG A 41 -7.58 5.11 6.96
CA ARG A 41 -7.39 5.19 8.42
C ARG A 41 -8.25 4.19 9.21
N HIS A 42 -9.28 3.64 8.57
CA HIS A 42 -10.18 2.64 9.16
C HIS A 42 -9.77 1.20 8.85
N THR A 43 -8.69 0.97 8.10
CA THR A 43 -8.12 -0.35 7.85
C THR A 43 -7.08 -0.70 8.93
N ASN A 44 -6.60 -1.94 8.91
CA ASN A 44 -5.57 -2.41 9.84
C ASN A 44 -4.14 -1.99 9.45
N GLY A 45 -3.96 -1.05 8.51
CA GLY A 45 -2.64 -0.70 7.98
C GLY A 45 -2.19 -1.59 6.82
N ILE A 46 -0.88 -1.60 6.59
CA ILE A 46 -0.20 -2.45 5.60
C ILE A 46 0.95 -3.15 6.34
N TYR A 47 1.06 -4.46 6.17
CA TYR A 47 2.15 -5.25 6.70
C TYR A 47 3.04 -5.77 5.55
N GLU A 48 4.31 -6.01 5.83
CA GLU A 48 5.25 -6.59 4.84
C GLU A 48 4.74 -7.93 4.30
N SER A 49 4.06 -8.72 5.14
CA SER A 49 3.44 -9.99 4.77
C SER A 49 2.31 -9.88 3.75
N ASP A 50 1.76 -8.68 3.55
CA ASP A 50 0.69 -8.44 2.58
C ASP A 50 1.24 -8.21 1.17
N GLY A 51 2.56 -8.11 1.03
CA GLY A 51 3.26 -7.88 -0.22
C GLY A 51 3.24 -9.11 -1.12
N TYR A 52 2.73 -8.95 -2.34
CA TYR A 52 2.84 -9.95 -3.40
C TYR A 52 3.97 -9.57 -4.35
N LEU A 53 5.05 -10.36 -4.38
CA LEU A 53 6.13 -10.21 -5.35
C LEU A 53 5.70 -10.84 -6.68
N ASP A 54 5.59 -10.01 -7.71
CA ASP A 54 5.56 -10.48 -9.08
C ASP A 54 6.99 -10.77 -9.54
N VAL A 55 7.28 -12.05 -9.82
CA VAL A 55 8.61 -12.52 -10.20
C VAL A 55 9.02 -12.09 -11.61
N GLU A 56 8.07 -11.76 -12.49
CA GLU A 56 8.37 -11.32 -13.85
C GLU A 56 8.75 -9.84 -13.87
N SER A 57 8.00 -9.00 -13.16
CA SER A 57 8.25 -7.56 -13.11
C SER A 57 9.21 -7.13 -12.00
N GLY A 58 9.40 -7.97 -10.98
CA GLY A 58 10.19 -7.64 -9.79
C GLY A 58 9.52 -6.61 -8.87
N ILE A 59 8.21 -6.39 -9.04
CA ILE A 59 7.44 -5.40 -8.28
C ILE A 59 6.69 -6.09 -7.15
N VAL A 60 6.82 -5.54 -5.94
CA VAL A 60 6.02 -5.94 -4.78
C VAL A 60 4.75 -5.12 -4.74
N THR A 61 3.60 -5.79 -4.76
CA THR A 61 2.28 -5.16 -4.76
C THR A 61 1.60 -5.33 -3.42
N TYR A 62 1.20 -4.21 -2.81
CA TYR A 62 0.40 -4.19 -1.58
C TYR A 62 -1.04 -3.82 -1.92
N THR A 63 -1.98 -4.73 -1.63
CA THR A 63 -3.42 -4.47 -1.85
C THR A 63 -4.08 -4.04 -0.56
N ILE A 64 -4.62 -2.83 -0.53
CA ILE A 64 -5.29 -2.25 0.63
C ILE A 64 -6.80 -2.26 0.37
N PRO A 65 -7.60 -2.98 1.17
CA PRO A 65 -9.03 -3.02 0.99
C PRO A 65 -9.64 -1.65 1.36
N LEU A 66 -10.51 -1.13 0.51
CA LEU A 66 -11.33 0.02 0.86
C LEU A 66 -12.55 -0.52 1.61
N ILE A 67 -12.64 -0.28 2.91
CA ILE A 67 -13.82 -0.68 3.68
C ILE A 67 -14.97 0.26 3.25
N PRO A 68 -16.05 -0.27 2.65
CA PRO A 68 -17.18 0.57 2.28
C PRO A 68 -17.80 1.17 3.54
N PRO A 69 -18.33 2.40 3.47
CA PRO A 69 -19.05 2.99 4.58
C PRO A 69 -20.20 2.05 4.98
N LYS A 70 -20.34 1.79 6.29
CA LYS A 70 -21.48 1.01 6.80
C LYS A 70 -22.77 1.72 6.40
N THR A 71 -23.50 1.15 5.45
CA THR A 71 -24.88 1.55 5.17
C THR A 71 -25.74 0.92 6.25
N ASN A 72 -26.10 1.68 7.27
CA ASN A 72 -27.21 1.30 8.14
C ASN A 72 -28.48 1.48 7.29
N GLY A 73 -29.14 0.37 6.96
CA GLY A 73 -30.43 0.36 6.28
C GLY A 73 -31.53 1.01 7.08
#